data_AF-A0A0U1LST4-F1
#
_entry.id   AF-A0A0U1LST4-F1
#
_cell.length_a   1.000
_cell.length_b   1.000
_cell.length_c   1.000
_cell.angle_alpha   90.00
_cell.angle_beta   90.00
_cell.angle_gamma   90.00
#
_symmetry.space_group_name_H-M   'P 1'
#
loop_
_entity.id
_entity.type
_entity.pdbx_description
1 polymer ?
#
loop_
_entity_poly.entity_id
_entity_poly.type
_entity_poly.pdbx_seq_one_letter_code
_entity_poly.pdbx_strand_id
1 'polypeptide(L)'
;MESDWISFTIWGIIYQNIPWGVMMPIYYAVHLVISPTAHATHVKSKRQLVQFDNAALCVLPWSVLIGCLVPTALMALPSPQLISHDTHKLFVVIWQPFPLWVGLCQLIFTKGTRQSNIPEKKAVETSQQRIHKICTLCLRFVVLLNTFLWYLITFSDNYSWGSSFGEAGLLQKFIKVFIPVPLADKVTVETLPMGCLALLQYDAYFACGASLIWACVLYRRLVGALTLSNFTGWIARSLLYGPGGAALFVLKSRDDVLFDQTLKED
;
A
#
# COMPACT_ATOMS: atom_id res chain seq x y z
N MET A 1 9.36 18.50 5.00
CA MET A 1 10.56 18.88 4.22
C MET A 1 11.56 17.73 4.18
N GLU A 2 12.79 18.00 4.60
CA GLU A 2 13.81 16.95 4.84
C GLU A 2 13.28 15.85 5.77
N SER A 3 12.44 16.23 6.74
CA SER A 3 11.75 15.33 7.67
C SER A 3 10.93 14.20 7.02
N ASP A 4 10.29 14.44 5.87
CA ASP A 4 9.16 13.59 5.45
C ASP A 4 9.65 12.35 4.69
N TRP A 5 10.67 12.52 3.84
CA TRP A 5 11.32 11.38 3.19
C TRP A 5 12.21 10.60 4.16
N ILE A 6 12.83 11.28 5.14
CA ILE A 6 13.58 10.64 6.23
C ILE A 6 12.62 9.75 7.05
N SER A 7 11.46 10.28 7.43
CA SER A 7 10.43 9.51 8.13
C SER A 7 10.02 8.27 7.34
N PHE A 8 9.65 8.43 6.06
CA PHE A 8 9.29 7.30 5.20
C PHE A 8 10.42 6.26 5.10
N THR A 9 11.66 6.71 4.93
CA THR A 9 12.84 5.84 4.79
C THR A 9 13.13 5.07 6.08
N ILE A 10 13.07 5.75 7.24
CA ILE A 10 13.26 5.12 8.55
C ILE A 10 12.18 4.06 8.78
N TRP A 11 10.91 4.40 8.60
CA TRP A 11 9.81 3.44 8.74
C TRP A 11 9.94 2.27 7.76
N GLY A 12 10.36 2.54 6.53
CA GLY A 12 10.60 1.50 5.53
C GLY A 12 11.75 0.56 5.87
N ILE A 13 12.86 1.07 6.42
CA ILE A 13 13.99 0.25 6.86
C ILE A 13 13.60 -0.60 8.08
N ILE A 14 12.84 -0.03 9.02
CA ILE A 14 12.33 -0.78 10.18
C ILE A 14 11.41 -1.91 9.70
N TYR A 15 10.51 -1.62 8.76
CA TYR A 15 9.65 -2.63 8.11
C TYR A 15 10.43 -3.77 7.44
N GLN A 16 11.61 -3.49 6.87
CA GLN A 16 12.43 -4.54 6.27
C GLN A 16 12.95 -5.56 7.30
N ASN A 17 13.03 -5.17 8.58
CA ASN A 17 13.59 -5.99 9.66
C ASN A 17 12.52 -6.53 10.62
N ILE A 18 11.33 -5.92 10.64
CA ILE A 18 10.23 -6.31 11.53
C ILE A 18 8.99 -6.56 10.67
N PRO A 19 8.33 -7.73 10.83
CA PRO A 19 7.16 -8.08 10.04
C PRO A 19 6.11 -6.96 9.97
N TRP A 20 5.54 -6.76 8.79
CA TRP A 20 4.56 -5.72 8.48
C TRP A 20 3.38 -5.68 9.44
N GLY A 21 2.85 -6.86 9.74
CA GLY A 21 1.72 -7.13 10.60
C GLY A 21 2.01 -6.85 12.07
N VAL A 22 3.27 -6.71 12.46
CA VAL A 22 3.64 -6.21 13.79
C VAL A 22 3.81 -4.69 13.76
N MET A 23 4.51 -4.18 12.74
CA MET A 23 4.84 -2.76 12.68
C MET A 23 3.65 -1.85 12.40
N MET A 24 2.75 -2.25 11.50
CA MET A 24 1.60 -1.41 11.13
C MET A 24 0.64 -1.15 12.29
N PRO A 25 0.20 -2.15 13.09
CA PRO A 25 -0.62 -1.89 14.26
C PRO A 25 0.04 -0.91 15.25
N ILE A 26 1.34 -1.06 15.50
CA ILE A 26 2.09 -0.16 16.40
C ILE A 26 2.08 1.26 15.84
N TYR A 27 2.47 1.42 14.57
CA TYR A 27 2.47 2.72 13.90
C TYR A 27 1.08 3.37 13.95
N TYR A 28 0.02 2.62 13.64
CA TYR A 28 -1.34 3.13 13.66
C TYR A 28 -1.82 3.50 15.06
N ALA A 29 -1.49 2.71 16.08
CA ALA A 29 -1.80 3.04 17.47
C ALA A 29 -1.10 4.33 17.90
N VAL A 30 0.21 4.45 17.65
CA VAL A 30 0.99 5.66 17.93
C VAL A 30 0.41 6.86 17.19
N HIS A 31 0.09 6.71 15.89
CA HIS A 31 -0.53 7.76 15.09
C HIS A 31 -1.88 8.18 15.68
N LEU A 32 -2.74 7.25 16.10
CA LEU A 32 -4.05 7.56 16.68
C LEU A 32 -3.99 8.28 18.02
N VAL A 33 -2.91 8.10 18.78
CA VAL A 33 -2.70 8.69 20.11
C VAL A 33 -1.96 10.02 20.04
N ILE A 34 -0.95 10.14 19.18
CA ILE A 34 -0.03 11.29 19.19
C ILE A 34 -0.31 12.25 18.04
N SER A 35 -0.78 11.77 16.89
CA SER A 35 -0.85 12.60 15.69
C SER A 35 -1.93 13.68 15.80
N PRO A 36 -1.60 14.97 15.61
CA PRO A 36 -2.59 16.03 15.52
C PRO A 36 -3.60 15.79 14.38
N THR A 37 -3.17 15.20 13.26
CA THR A 37 -4.06 14.88 12.13
C THR A 37 -5.09 13.80 12.47
N ALA A 38 -4.82 12.95 13.47
CA ALA A 38 -5.74 11.95 13.97
C ALA A 38 -6.79 12.54 14.94
N HIS A 39 -6.50 13.67 15.58
CA HIS A 39 -7.39 14.37 16.51
C HIS A 39 -8.14 15.53 15.88
N ALA A 40 -7.71 15.99 14.69
CA ALA A 40 -8.39 17.04 13.96
C ALA A 40 -9.81 16.62 13.56
N THR A 41 -10.78 17.16 14.29
CA THR A 41 -12.24 17.03 14.07
C THR A 41 -12.79 18.15 13.19
N HIS A 42 -12.11 19.29 13.10
CA HIS A 42 -12.52 20.44 12.29
C HIS A 42 -11.71 20.56 10.99
N VAL A 43 -12.42 20.93 9.93
CA VAL A 43 -11.92 21.03 8.55
C VAL A 43 -10.75 22.01 8.43
N LYS A 44 -10.90 23.23 8.97
CA LYS A 44 -9.86 24.28 8.91
C LYS A 44 -8.56 23.86 9.59
N SER A 45 -8.65 23.25 10.78
CA SER A 45 -7.50 22.72 11.51
C SER A 45 -6.82 21.58 10.73
N LYS A 46 -7.61 20.66 10.15
CA LYS A 46 -7.07 19.54 9.39
C LYS A 46 -6.42 19.97 8.08
N ARG A 47 -6.97 20.97 7.39
CA ARG A 47 -6.39 21.53 6.14
C ARG A 47 -5.04 22.18 6.39
N GLN A 48 -4.87 22.89 7.51
CA GLN A 48 -3.60 23.48 7.90
C GLN A 48 -2.56 22.42 8.29
N LEU A 49 -3.00 21.33 8.93
CA LEU A 49 -2.12 20.22 9.32
C LEU A 49 -1.75 19.29 8.16
N VAL A 50 -2.51 19.29 7.07
CA VAL A 50 -2.36 18.42 5.90
C VAL A 50 -1.97 19.26 4.68
N GLN A 51 -0.85 19.96 4.79
CA GLN A 51 -0.20 20.64 3.68
C GLN A 51 0.87 19.73 3.10
N PHE A 52 0.74 19.43 1.81
CA PHE A 52 1.71 18.62 1.09
C PHE A 52 2.40 19.45 0.02
N ASP A 53 3.70 19.19 -0.16
CA ASP A 53 4.44 19.72 -1.29
C ASP A 53 3.90 19.08 -2.59
N ASN A 54 3.39 19.93 -3.50
CA ASN A 54 2.90 19.49 -4.81
C ASN A 54 3.96 18.84 -5.66
N ALA A 55 5.20 19.33 -5.61
CA ALA A 55 6.30 18.76 -6.37
C ALA A 55 6.53 17.31 -5.91
N ALA A 56 6.63 17.11 -4.59
CA ALA A 56 6.75 15.80 -3.98
C ALA A 56 5.56 14.88 -4.32
N LEU A 57 4.32 15.38 -4.25
CA LEU A 57 3.15 14.58 -4.62
C LEU A 57 3.12 14.22 -6.11
N CYS A 58 3.57 15.11 -6.99
CA CYS A 58 3.59 14.87 -8.43
C CYS A 58 4.51 13.72 -8.80
N VAL A 59 5.66 13.64 -8.13
CA VAL A 59 6.69 12.64 -8.44
C VAL A 59 6.50 11.33 -7.69
N LEU A 60 5.67 11.30 -6.64
CA LEU A 60 5.47 10.12 -5.79
C LEU A 60 5.17 8.83 -6.57
N PRO A 61 4.24 8.79 -7.56
CA PRO A 61 4.00 7.57 -8.32
C PRO A 61 5.25 7.08 -9.07
N TRP A 62 6.04 8.01 -9.62
CA TRP A 62 7.28 7.69 -10.34
C TRP A 62 8.37 7.19 -9.41
N SER A 63 8.49 7.79 -8.23
CA SER A 63 9.43 7.35 -7.19
C SER A 63 9.13 5.94 -6.71
N VAL A 64 7.85 5.59 -6.52
CA VAL A 64 7.44 4.22 -6.17
C VAL A 64 7.67 3.26 -7.33
N LEU A 65 7.32 3.65 -8.55
CA LEU A 65 7.53 2.82 -9.75
C LEU A 65 9.01 2.45 -9.92
N ILE A 66 9.89 3.44 -9.87
CA ILE A 66 11.33 3.24 -10.12
C ILE A 66 12.01 2.64 -8.88
N GLY A 67 11.72 3.15 -7.68
CA GLY A 67 12.39 2.74 -6.45
C GLY A 67 11.92 1.40 -5.89
N CYS A 68 10.71 0.95 -6.22
CA CYS A 68 10.16 -0.30 -5.69
C CYS A 68 9.79 -1.30 -6.79
N LEU A 69 8.99 -0.90 -7.79
CA LEU A 69 8.49 -1.86 -8.78
C LEU A 69 9.59 -2.38 -9.72
N VAL A 70 10.53 -1.54 -10.14
CA VAL A 70 11.66 -2.00 -10.97
C VAL A 70 12.54 -3.02 -10.24
N PRO A 71 13.05 -2.77 -9.02
CA PRO A 71 13.77 -3.78 -8.25
C PRO A 71 12.96 -5.06 -8.03
N THR A 72 11.65 -4.94 -7.77
CA THR A 72 10.78 -6.09 -7.56
C THR A 72 10.66 -6.94 -8.82
N ALA A 73 10.51 -6.31 -9.98
CA ALA A 73 10.46 -7.01 -11.27
C ALA A 73 11.78 -7.74 -11.58
N LEU A 74 12.93 -7.14 -11.27
CA LEU A 74 14.24 -7.78 -11.43
C LEU A 74 14.39 -9.00 -10.51
N MET A 75 13.99 -8.88 -9.25
CA MET A 75 14.01 -10.00 -8.30
C MET A 75 13.05 -11.13 -8.70
N ALA A 76 11.92 -10.80 -9.32
CA ALA A 76 10.92 -11.78 -9.75
C ALA A 76 11.31 -12.55 -11.02
N LEU A 77 12.45 -12.24 -11.66
CA LEU A 77 12.89 -12.96 -12.86
C LEU A 77 13.23 -14.43 -12.53
N PRO A 78 12.75 -15.38 -13.35
CA PRO A 78 12.91 -16.80 -13.08
C PRO A 78 14.38 -17.24 -13.24
N SER A 79 14.86 -17.96 -12.24
CA SER A 79 16.19 -18.55 -12.21
C SER A 79 16.08 -20.07 -12.07
N PRO A 80 16.85 -20.87 -12.84
CA PRO A 80 17.93 -20.47 -13.75
C PRO A 80 17.49 -20.18 -15.20
N GLN A 81 16.18 -20.18 -15.49
CA GLN A 81 15.67 -20.19 -16.87
C GLN A 81 16.00 -18.92 -17.66
N LEU A 82 15.90 -17.75 -17.02
CA LEU A 82 16.15 -16.46 -17.66
C LEU A 82 17.44 -15.81 -17.16
N ILE A 83 17.77 -16.02 -15.88
CA ILE A 83 18.97 -15.47 -15.24
C ILE A 83 19.69 -16.52 -14.40
N SER A 84 21.03 -16.40 -14.29
CA SER A 84 21.83 -17.28 -13.44
C SER A 84 21.42 -17.17 -11.97
N HIS A 85 21.70 -18.21 -11.17
CA HIS A 85 21.43 -18.19 -9.73
C HIS A 85 22.15 -17.04 -9.01
N ASP A 86 23.36 -16.70 -9.44
CA ASP A 86 24.13 -15.63 -8.80
C ASP A 86 23.58 -14.24 -9.17
N THR A 87 23.12 -14.06 -10.41
CA THR A 87 22.38 -12.86 -10.82
C THR A 87 21.07 -12.71 -10.04
N HIS A 88 20.33 -13.81 -9.82
CA HIS A 88 19.10 -13.77 -9.05
C HIS A 88 19.35 -13.36 -7.59
N LYS A 89 20.37 -13.94 -6.93
CA LYS A 89 20.78 -13.53 -5.59
C LYS A 89 21.16 -12.05 -5.54
N LEU A 90 21.90 -11.56 -6.54
CA LEU A 90 22.26 -10.15 -6.61
C LEU A 90 21.02 -9.24 -6.70
N PHE A 91 20.02 -9.61 -7.51
CA PHE A 91 18.76 -8.86 -7.59
C PHE A 91 17.97 -8.89 -6.28
N VAL A 92 17.95 -10.01 -5.57
CA VAL A 92 17.37 -10.10 -4.21
C VAL A 92 18.08 -9.13 -3.26
N VAL A 93 19.41 -9.05 -3.30
CA VAL A 93 20.20 -8.12 -2.46
C VAL A 93 19.93 -6.66 -2.83
N ILE A 94 19.89 -6.33 -4.13
CA ILE A 94 19.56 -4.97 -4.62
C ILE A 94 18.15 -4.56 -4.21
N TRP A 95 17.22 -5.51 -4.12
CA TRP A 95 15.85 -5.26 -3.71
C TRP A 95 15.72 -4.92 -2.21
N GLN A 96 16.57 -5.47 -1.33
CA GLN A 96 16.45 -5.26 0.12
C GLN A 96 16.32 -3.77 0.54
N PRO A 97 17.14 -2.84 0.04
CA PRO A 97 17.01 -1.41 0.37
C PRO A 97 15.96 -0.66 -0.47
N PHE A 98 14.88 -1.29 -0.96
CA PHE A 98 13.86 -0.59 -1.76
C PHE A 98 13.31 0.70 -1.13
N PRO A 99 13.13 0.84 0.20
CA PRO A 99 12.65 2.11 0.77
C PRO A 99 13.65 3.26 0.55
N LEU A 100 14.95 2.95 0.56
CA LEU A 100 16.02 3.91 0.24
C LEU A 100 15.95 4.32 -1.23
N TRP A 101 15.72 3.38 -2.14
CA TRP A 101 15.56 3.70 -3.57
C TRP A 101 14.35 4.61 -3.81
N VAL A 102 13.21 4.31 -3.19
CA VAL A 102 12.02 5.18 -3.28
C VAL A 102 12.32 6.57 -2.71
N GLY A 103 12.95 6.66 -1.54
CA GLY A 103 13.34 7.93 -0.91
C GLY A 103 14.32 8.75 -1.77
N LEU A 104 15.29 8.09 -2.39
CA LEU A 104 16.27 8.72 -3.28
C LEU A 104 15.59 9.23 -4.57
N CYS A 105 14.75 8.42 -5.21
CA CYS A 105 13.97 8.86 -6.36
C CYS A 105 13.08 10.05 -5.99
N GLN A 106 12.41 9.98 -4.83
CA GLN A 106 11.58 11.07 -4.33
C GLN A 106 12.37 12.36 -4.17
N LEU A 107 13.57 12.29 -3.59
CA LEU A 107 14.44 13.45 -3.40
C LEU A 107 14.89 14.04 -4.74
N ILE A 108 15.38 13.20 -5.65
CA ILE A 108 15.90 13.63 -6.97
C ILE A 108 14.78 14.27 -7.79
N PHE A 109 13.65 13.60 -7.93
CA PHE A 109 12.54 14.09 -8.76
C PHE A 109 11.88 15.32 -8.16
N THR A 110 11.75 15.39 -6.83
CA THR A 110 11.18 16.60 -6.17
C THR A 110 12.10 17.80 -6.40
N LYS A 111 13.42 17.64 -6.27
CA LYS A 111 14.37 18.72 -6.56
C LYS A 111 14.31 19.17 -8.02
N GLY A 112 14.18 18.25 -8.97
CA GLY A 112 14.02 18.57 -10.39
C GLY A 112 12.72 19.29 -10.73
N THR A 113 11.61 18.95 -10.06
CA THR A 113 10.28 19.52 -10.35
C THR A 113 10.00 20.86 -9.67
N ARG A 114 10.69 21.18 -8.57
CA ARG A 114 10.57 22.47 -7.85
C ARG A 114 11.07 23.69 -8.63
N GLN A 115 11.67 23.52 -9.80
CA GLN A 115 12.09 24.62 -10.66
C GLN A 115 10.91 25.34 -11.37
N SER A 116 9.66 24.95 -11.10
CA SER A 116 8.46 25.55 -11.66
C SER A 116 7.70 26.39 -10.62
N ASN A 117 7.65 27.72 -10.80
CA ASN A 117 6.99 28.67 -9.88
C ASN A 117 5.46 28.53 -9.92
N ILE A 118 4.87 27.88 -8.92
CA ILE A 118 3.40 27.83 -8.72
C ILE A 118 3.02 28.62 -7.46
N PRO A 119 2.06 29.56 -7.51
CA PRO A 119 1.58 30.30 -6.34
C PRO A 119 0.96 29.41 -5.24
N GLU A 120 1.23 29.77 -3.99
CA GLU A 120 0.93 28.99 -2.76
C GLU A 120 -0.56 28.63 -2.55
N LYS A 121 -1.49 29.54 -2.86
CA LYS A 121 -2.93 29.29 -2.68
C LYS A 121 -3.50 28.29 -3.70
N LYS A 122 -3.04 28.38 -4.96
CA LYS A 122 -3.32 27.36 -5.98
C LYS A 122 -2.65 26.04 -5.62
N ALA A 123 -1.53 26.07 -4.91
CA ALA A 123 -0.80 24.88 -4.52
C ALA A 123 -1.61 23.97 -3.57
N VAL A 124 -2.28 24.50 -2.53
CA VAL A 124 -3.03 23.66 -1.58
C VAL A 124 -4.24 22.99 -2.21
N GLU A 125 -5.00 23.70 -3.05
CA GLU A 125 -6.15 23.13 -3.76
C GLU A 125 -5.71 22.08 -4.80
N THR A 126 -4.57 22.33 -5.45
CA THR A 126 -3.94 21.39 -6.39
C THR A 126 -3.45 20.12 -5.69
N SER A 127 -2.94 20.20 -4.45
CA SER A 127 -2.38 19.05 -3.72
C SER A 127 -3.47 18.08 -3.28
N GLN A 128 -4.60 18.59 -2.80
CA GLN A 128 -5.76 17.81 -2.41
C GLN A 128 -6.39 17.05 -3.59
N GLN A 129 -6.63 17.76 -4.70
CA GLN A 129 -7.12 17.12 -5.94
C GLN A 129 -6.13 16.08 -6.48
N ARG A 130 -4.83 16.32 -6.33
CA ARG A 130 -3.79 15.39 -6.76
C ARG A 130 -3.76 14.12 -5.91
N ILE A 131 -3.86 14.23 -4.58
CA ILE A 131 -3.98 13.06 -3.70
C ILE A 131 -5.19 12.23 -4.09
N HIS A 132 -6.34 12.86 -4.30
CA HIS A 132 -7.54 12.16 -4.73
C HIS A 132 -7.32 11.40 -6.06
N LYS A 133 -6.65 12.02 -7.03
CA LYS A 133 -6.28 11.38 -8.30
C LYS A 133 -5.33 10.20 -8.09
N ILE A 134 -4.31 10.35 -7.24
CA ILE A 134 -3.36 9.28 -6.91
C ILE A 134 -4.08 8.11 -6.22
N CYS A 135 -4.89 8.36 -5.19
CA CYS A 135 -5.66 7.32 -4.52
C CYS A 135 -6.59 6.58 -5.49
N THR A 136 -7.26 7.32 -6.39
CA THR A 136 -8.12 6.75 -7.42
C THR A 136 -7.33 5.89 -8.41
N LEU A 137 -6.14 6.35 -8.83
CA LEU A 137 -5.24 5.60 -9.69
C LEU A 137 -4.79 4.30 -9.02
N CYS A 138 -4.39 4.35 -7.74
CA CYS A 138 -4.01 3.17 -6.97
C CYS A 138 -5.16 2.17 -6.86
N LEU A 139 -6.38 2.62 -6.54
CA LEU A 139 -7.55 1.75 -6.48
C LEU A 139 -7.87 1.10 -7.83
N ARG A 140 -7.79 1.86 -8.93
CA ARG A 140 -7.97 1.30 -10.28
C ARG A 140 -6.92 0.26 -10.61
N PHE A 141 -5.65 0.55 -10.30
CA PHE A 141 -4.55 -0.39 -10.50
C PHE A 141 -4.74 -1.68 -9.71
N VAL A 142 -5.17 -1.59 -8.44
CA VAL A 142 -5.48 -2.76 -7.61
C VAL A 142 -6.61 -3.60 -8.22
N VAL A 143 -7.69 -2.99 -8.71
CA VAL A 143 -8.77 -3.74 -9.39
C VAL A 143 -8.28 -4.41 -10.65
N LEU A 144 -7.50 -3.70 -11.47
CA LEU A 144 -6.93 -4.26 -12.69
C LEU A 144 -6.04 -5.46 -12.38
N LEU A 145 -5.16 -5.34 -11.39
CA LEU A 145 -4.26 -6.41 -10.97
C LEU A 145 -5.03 -7.59 -10.38
N ASN A 146 -6.01 -7.35 -9.52
CA ASN A 146 -6.84 -8.41 -8.93
C ASN A 146 -7.64 -9.14 -10.04
N THR A 147 -8.26 -8.40 -10.96
CA THR A 147 -8.98 -8.96 -12.11
C THR A 147 -8.05 -9.76 -13.02
N PHE A 148 -6.85 -9.24 -13.29
CA PHE A 148 -5.84 -9.93 -14.08
C PHE A 148 -5.38 -11.23 -13.43
N LEU A 149 -5.14 -11.23 -12.12
CA LEU A 149 -4.81 -12.45 -11.37
C LEU A 149 -5.94 -13.47 -11.43
N TRP A 150 -7.19 -13.06 -11.21
CA TRP A 150 -8.35 -13.94 -11.36
C TRP A 150 -8.50 -14.50 -12.76
N TYR A 151 -8.22 -13.69 -13.79
CA TYR A 151 -8.17 -14.15 -15.17
C TYR A 151 -7.08 -15.20 -15.37
N LEU A 152 -5.83 -14.93 -14.96
CA LEU A 152 -4.74 -15.89 -15.08
C LEU A 152 -5.07 -17.22 -14.38
N ILE A 153 -5.62 -17.15 -13.18
CA ILE A 153 -6.01 -18.33 -12.41
C ILE A 153 -7.08 -19.14 -13.15
N THR A 154 -8.16 -18.49 -13.60
CA THR A 154 -9.33 -19.16 -14.21
C THR A 154 -9.02 -19.73 -15.59
N PHE A 155 -8.14 -19.09 -16.35
CA PHE A 155 -7.83 -19.46 -17.74
C PHE A 155 -6.50 -20.20 -17.91
N SER A 156 -5.67 -20.30 -16.85
CA SER A 156 -4.40 -21.06 -16.90
C SER A 156 -4.58 -22.54 -17.20
N ASP A 157 -5.66 -23.16 -16.71
CA ASP A 157 -5.93 -24.59 -16.92
C ASP A 157 -6.46 -24.90 -18.34
N ASN A 158 -6.95 -23.89 -19.08
CA ASN A 158 -7.64 -24.07 -20.37
C ASN A 158 -6.80 -23.72 -21.60
N TYR A 159 -5.64 -23.08 -21.44
CA TYR A 159 -4.78 -22.68 -22.55
C TYR A 159 -3.42 -23.37 -22.51
N SER A 160 -2.90 -23.76 -23.67
CA SER A 160 -1.58 -24.34 -23.90
C SER A 160 -0.40 -23.44 -23.47
N TRP A 161 -0.65 -22.23 -22.97
CA TRP A 161 0.34 -21.39 -22.28
C TRP A 161 0.60 -21.87 -20.83
N GLY A 162 -0.34 -22.64 -20.26
CA GLY A 162 -0.22 -23.29 -18.96
C GLY A 162 0.86 -24.36 -18.89
N SER A 163 1.33 -24.91 -20.02
CA SER A 163 2.44 -25.87 -20.04
C SER A 163 3.79 -25.25 -19.63
N SER A 164 3.95 -23.92 -19.77
CA SER A 164 5.14 -23.19 -19.28
C SER A 164 5.07 -22.87 -17.78
N PHE A 165 3.86 -22.86 -17.19
CA PHE A 165 3.63 -22.76 -15.73
C PHE A 165 3.33 -24.13 -15.08
N GLY A 166 3.29 -25.18 -15.89
CA GLY A 166 3.80 -26.51 -15.61
C GLY A 166 2.96 -27.47 -14.75
N GLU A 167 1.95 -27.02 -14.00
CA GLU A 167 1.28 -27.94 -13.07
C GLU A 167 -0.23 -27.72 -12.93
N ALA A 168 -0.99 -28.81 -13.05
CA ALA A 168 -2.38 -28.87 -12.64
C ALA A 168 -2.54 -28.38 -11.19
N GLY A 169 -3.53 -27.53 -10.93
CA GLY A 169 -3.80 -26.99 -9.60
C GLY A 169 -3.13 -25.65 -9.28
N LEU A 170 -2.83 -24.82 -10.29
CA LEU A 170 -2.32 -23.46 -10.10
C LEU A 170 -3.26 -22.61 -9.23
N LEU A 171 -4.58 -22.77 -9.39
CA LEU A 171 -5.60 -22.20 -8.50
C LEU A 171 -5.39 -22.63 -7.04
N GLN A 172 -5.17 -23.92 -6.79
CA GLN A 172 -4.98 -24.43 -5.43
C GLN A 172 -3.67 -23.93 -4.82
N LYS A 173 -2.59 -23.86 -5.61
CA LYS A 173 -1.31 -23.30 -5.17
C LYS A 173 -1.43 -21.81 -4.87
N PHE A 174 -2.10 -21.05 -5.75
CA PHE A 174 -2.33 -19.62 -5.56
C PHE A 174 -3.18 -19.35 -4.32
N ILE A 175 -4.30 -20.06 -4.14
CA ILE A 175 -5.14 -19.92 -2.95
C ILE A 175 -4.34 -20.24 -1.68
N LYS A 176 -3.53 -21.31 -1.71
CA LYS A 176 -2.64 -21.67 -0.59
C LYS A 176 -1.61 -20.60 -0.25
N VAL A 177 -1.28 -19.66 -1.16
CA VAL A 177 -0.42 -18.53 -0.83
C VAL A 177 -1.11 -17.56 0.12
N PHE A 178 -2.44 -17.40 0.01
CA PHE A 178 -3.19 -16.43 0.80
C PHE A 178 -3.90 -17.02 2.03
N ILE A 179 -4.15 -18.33 2.08
CA ILE A 179 -4.82 -18.94 3.23
C ILE A 179 -3.79 -19.32 4.30
N PRO A 180 -3.86 -18.74 5.51
CA PRO A 180 -2.92 -19.05 6.58
C PRO A 180 -3.13 -20.46 7.10
N VAL A 181 -2.03 -21.12 7.45
CA VAL A 181 -2.07 -22.40 8.19
C VAL A 181 -2.71 -22.17 9.56
N PRO A 182 -3.72 -22.94 9.99
CA PRO A 182 -4.39 -22.73 11.27
C PRO A 182 -3.42 -22.72 12.46
N LEU A 183 -3.56 -21.73 13.36
CA LEU A 183 -2.76 -21.62 14.60
C LEU A 183 -2.87 -22.84 15.53
N ALA A 184 -3.97 -23.59 15.42
CA ALA A 184 -4.25 -24.76 16.25
C ALA A 184 -3.48 -26.01 15.79
N ASP A 185 -3.11 -26.08 14.51
CA ASP A 185 -2.33 -27.18 14.00
C ASP A 185 -0.87 -26.96 14.41
N LYS A 186 -0.31 -27.88 15.19
CA LYS A 186 1.12 -27.91 15.52
C LYS A 186 1.93 -28.33 14.28
N VAL A 187 1.79 -27.60 13.19
CA VAL A 187 2.55 -27.86 11.96
C VAL A 187 4.00 -27.51 12.26
N THR A 188 4.83 -28.53 12.42
CA THR A 188 6.27 -28.36 12.41
C THR A 188 6.67 -27.83 11.05
N VAL A 189 7.20 -26.61 11.00
CA VAL A 189 7.73 -26.03 9.79
C VAL A 189 8.96 -26.83 9.37
N GLU A 190 8.81 -27.72 8.39
CA GLU A 190 9.88 -28.62 7.95
C GLU A 190 10.94 -27.90 7.11
N THR A 191 10.55 -26.81 6.44
CA THR A 191 11.43 -26.09 5.52
C THR A 191 11.32 -24.58 5.70
N LEU A 192 12.42 -23.86 5.45
CA LEU A 192 12.46 -22.40 5.53
C LEU A 192 11.39 -21.72 4.66
N PRO A 193 11.16 -22.11 3.38
CA PRO A 193 10.13 -21.48 2.55
C PRO A 193 8.72 -21.63 3.13
N MET A 194 8.40 -22.77 3.75
CA MET A 194 7.11 -22.99 4.39
C MET A 194 6.92 -22.06 5.60
N GLY A 195 7.98 -21.86 6.39
CA GLY A 195 7.98 -20.93 7.51
C GLY A 195 7.82 -19.48 7.05
N CYS A 196 8.56 -19.08 6.03
CA CYS A 196 8.43 -17.76 5.42
C CYS A 196 7.03 -17.52 4.86
N LEU A 197 6.43 -18.53 4.20
CA LEU A 197 5.07 -18.41 3.67
C LEU A 197 4.05 -18.23 4.81
N ALA A 198 4.11 -19.07 5.84
CA ALA A 198 3.21 -18.95 7.00
C ALA A 198 3.36 -17.57 7.68
N LEU A 199 4.59 -17.10 7.86
CA LEU A 199 4.86 -15.77 8.37
C LEU A 199 4.21 -14.70 7.49
N LEU A 200 4.48 -14.69 6.19
CA LEU A 200 3.96 -13.68 5.24
C LEU A 200 2.43 -13.66 5.16
N GLN A 201 1.78 -14.82 5.29
CA GLN A 201 0.32 -14.90 5.35
C GLN A 201 -0.22 -14.12 6.53
N TYR A 202 0.20 -14.48 7.75
CA TYR A 202 -0.23 -13.77 8.96
C TYR A 202 0.18 -12.30 8.91
N ASP A 203 1.38 -12.00 8.40
CA ASP A 203 1.90 -10.66 8.26
C ASP A 203 0.96 -9.75 7.46
N ALA A 204 0.50 -10.25 6.30
CA ALA A 204 -0.45 -9.54 5.45
C ALA A 204 -1.82 -9.33 6.13
N TYR A 205 -2.36 -10.34 6.81
CA TYR A 205 -3.66 -10.23 7.50
C TYR A 205 -3.62 -9.21 8.64
N PHE A 206 -2.63 -9.29 9.51
CA PHE A 206 -2.51 -8.37 10.64
C PHE A 206 -2.29 -6.94 10.17
N ALA A 207 -1.43 -6.74 9.17
CA ALA A 207 -1.18 -5.41 8.64
C ALA A 207 -2.42 -4.81 7.98
N CYS A 208 -3.03 -5.53 7.04
CA CYS A 208 -4.21 -5.03 6.33
C CYS A 208 -5.41 -4.83 7.27
N GLY A 209 -5.62 -5.74 8.22
CA GLY A 209 -6.67 -5.64 9.23
C GLY A 209 -6.48 -4.39 10.10
N ALA A 210 -5.25 -4.15 10.58
CA ALA A 210 -4.93 -2.96 11.34
C ALA A 210 -5.10 -1.67 10.51
N SER A 211 -4.69 -1.67 9.23
CA SER A 211 -4.90 -0.53 8.33
C SER A 211 -6.39 -0.20 8.17
N LEU A 212 -7.24 -1.21 8.03
CA LEU A 212 -8.67 -1.01 7.88
C LEU A 212 -9.30 -0.46 9.18
N ILE A 213 -8.94 -1.04 10.34
CA ILE A 213 -9.40 -0.54 11.64
C ILE A 213 -8.98 0.91 11.84
N TRP A 214 -7.71 1.22 11.57
CA TRP A 214 -7.16 2.58 11.66
C TRP A 214 -7.93 3.56 10.76
N ALA A 215 -8.16 3.20 9.49
CA ALA A 215 -8.91 4.04 8.57
C ALA A 215 -10.37 4.27 9.05
N CYS A 216 -11.03 3.23 9.55
CA CYS A 216 -12.38 3.31 10.13
C CYS A 216 -12.42 4.23 11.35
N VAL A 217 -11.44 4.16 12.25
CA VAL A 217 -11.34 5.06 13.42
C VAL A 217 -11.20 6.51 12.97
N LEU A 218 -10.33 6.78 11.99
CA LEU A 218 -10.14 8.14 11.46
C LEU A 218 -11.38 8.68 10.75
N TYR A 219 -12.12 7.83 10.02
CA TYR A 219 -13.39 8.21 9.41
C TYR A 219 -14.44 8.51 10.49
N ARG A 220 -14.59 7.65 11.49
CA ARG A 220 -15.53 7.82 12.60
C ARG A 220 -15.26 9.09 13.39
N ARG A 221 -13.99 9.44 13.63
CA ARG A 221 -13.65 10.70 14.33
C ARG A 221 -14.08 11.96 13.55
N LEU A 222 -14.20 11.88 12.23
CA LEU A 222 -14.67 12.99 11.40
C LEU A 222 -16.20 13.05 11.30
N VAL A 223 -16.87 11.90 11.11
CA VAL A 223 -18.32 11.83 10.84
C VAL A 223 -19.15 11.55 12.11
N GLY A 224 -18.51 11.21 13.23
CA GLY A 224 -19.14 10.90 14.52
C GLY A 224 -19.62 9.44 14.61
N ALA A 225 -20.63 9.07 13.82
CA ALA A 225 -21.23 7.75 13.81
C ALA A 225 -20.99 6.99 12.50
N LEU A 226 -20.68 5.69 12.61
CA LEU A 226 -20.60 4.81 11.46
C LEU A 226 -21.99 4.24 11.17
N THR A 227 -22.56 4.58 10.02
CA THR A 227 -23.78 3.93 9.54
C THR A 227 -23.47 2.49 9.14
N LEU A 228 -24.39 1.56 9.43
CA LEU A 228 -24.25 0.14 9.05
C LEU A 228 -23.97 -0.02 7.55
N SER A 229 -24.62 0.79 6.71
CA SER A 229 -24.41 0.84 5.25
C SER A 229 -22.97 1.20 4.84
N ASN A 230 -22.31 2.10 5.57
CA ASN A 230 -20.92 2.45 5.30
C ASN A 230 -20.01 1.27 5.63
N PHE A 231 -20.23 0.65 6.79
CA PHE A 231 -19.45 -0.49 7.25
C PHE A 231 -19.59 -1.71 6.33
N THR A 232 -20.82 -2.10 5.99
CA THR A 232 -21.07 -3.21 5.04
C THR A 232 -20.54 -2.88 3.65
N GLY A 233 -20.66 -1.63 3.22
CA GLY A 233 -20.10 -1.14 1.97
C GLY A 233 -18.57 -1.19 1.93
N TRP A 234 -17.87 -1.04 3.05
CA TRP A 234 -16.41 -1.18 3.12
C TRP A 234 -15.98 -2.63 3.10
N ILE A 235 -16.68 -3.51 3.84
CA ILE A 235 -16.45 -4.95 3.79
C ILE A 235 -16.67 -5.49 2.37
N ALA A 236 -17.75 -5.10 1.71
CA ALA A 236 -18.01 -5.49 0.32
C ALA A 236 -16.90 -5.01 -0.62
N ARG A 237 -16.35 -3.82 -0.39
CA ARG A 237 -15.22 -3.29 -1.16
C ARG A 237 -13.90 -3.98 -0.83
N SER A 238 -13.71 -4.55 0.37
CA SER A 238 -12.57 -5.43 0.67
C SER A 238 -12.53 -6.67 -0.21
N LEU A 239 -13.69 -7.17 -0.68
CA LEU A 239 -13.71 -8.27 -1.65
C LEU A 239 -13.17 -7.85 -3.02
N LEU A 240 -13.42 -6.59 -3.41
CA LEU A 240 -12.99 -6.06 -4.71
C LEU A 240 -11.52 -5.61 -4.70
N TYR A 241 -11.11 -4.84 -3.68
CA TYR A 241 -9.79 -4.22 -3.60
C TYR A 241 -8.80 -4.97 -2.70
N GLY A 242 -9.24 -6.03 -2.02
CA GLY A 242 -8.51 -6.57 -0.87
C GLY A 242 -8.60 -5.67 0.37
N PRO A 243 -8.16 -6.15 1.54
CA PRO A 243 -8.30 -5.41 2.80
C PRO A 243 -7.42 -4.15 2.85
N GLY A 244 -6.22 -4.16 2.25
CA GLY A 244 -5.38 -2.96 2.12
C GLY A 244 -6.01 -1.90 1.20
N GLY A 245 -6.59 -2.31 0.07
CA GLY A 245 -7.28 -1.40 -0.85
C GLY A 245 -8.58 -0.84 -0.27
N ALA A 246 -9.30 -1.61 0.54
CA ALA A 246 -10.45 -1.11 1.29
C ALA A 246 -10.04 -0.03 2.31
N ALA A 247 -8.94 -0.21 3.04
CA ALA A 247 -8.44 0.83 3.94
C ALA A 247 -8.15 2.14 3.18
N LEU A 248 -7.52 2.06 2.00
CA LEU A 248 -7.29 3.22 1.13
C LEU A 248 -8.61 3.86 0.67
N PHE A 249 -9.62 3.06 0.34
CA PHE A 249 -10.96 3.56 -0.02
C PHE A 249 -11.64 4.31 1.13
N VAL A 250 -11.53 3.80 2.36
CA VAL A 250 -12.07 4.45 3.56
C VAL A 250 -11.37 5.79 3.81
N LEU A 251 -10.04 5.84 3.67
CA LEU A 251 -9.28 7.09 3.75
C LEU A 251 -9.71 8.09 2.67
N LYS A 252 -9.85 7.63 1.43
CA LYS A 252 -10.33 8.49 0.34
C LYS A 252 -11.73 9.03 0.65
N SER A 253 -12.63 8.19 1.14
CA SER A 253 -14.00 8.59 1.51
C SER A 253 -14.02 9.59 2.67
N ARG A 254 -13.10 9.46 3.63
CA ARG A 254 -12.89 10.45 4.70
C ARG A 254 -12.46 11.79 4.12
N ASP A 255 -11.52 11.77 3.19
CA ASP A 255 -10.99 12.98 2.57
C ASP A 255 -12.05 13.66 1.68
N ASP A 256 -12.88 12.89 0.98
CA ASP A 256 -14.01 13.41 0.21
C ASP A 256 -15.01 14.17 1.10
N VAL A 257 -15.36 13.62 2.28
CA VAL A 257 -16.22 14.32 3.26
C VAL A 257 -15.54 15.60 3.78
N LEU A 258 -14.23 15.56 4.02
CA LEU A 258 -13.47 16.72 4.45
C LEU A 258 -13.52 17.85 3.39
N PHE A 259 -13.41 17.50 2.11
CA PHE A 259 -13.51 18.46 1.00
C PHE A 259 -14.91 19.05 0.89
N ASP A 260 -15.95 18.22 0.97
CA ASP A 260 -17.35 18.68 0.92
C ASP A 260 -17.70 19.64 2.06
N GLN A 261 -17.20 19.39 3.27
CA GLN A 261 -17.39 20.31 4.41
C GLN A 261 -16.61 21.62 4.22
N THR A 262 -15.44 21.59 3.56
CA THR A 262 -14.67 22.80 3.25
C THR A 262 -15.45 23.74 2.33
N LEU A 263 -16.07 23.19 1.28
CA LEU A 263 -16.85 23.97 0.31
C LEU A 263 -18.10 24.62 0.91
N LYS A 264 -18.56 24.18 2.09
CA LYS A 264 -19.71 24.75 2.79
C LYS A 264 -19.32 25.86 3.79
N GLU A 265 -18.05 25.94 4.17
CA GLU A 265 -17.54 26.94 5.13
C GLU A 265 -16.94 28.19 4.47
N ASP A 266 -16.75 28.16 3.15
CA ASP A 266 -16.29 29.27 2.28
C ASP A 266 -17.48 29.89 1.53
#